data_AF-A0A9D1TE97-F1
#
_entry.id   AF-A0A9D1TE97-F1
#
_cell.length_a   1.000
_cell.length_b   1.000
_cell.length_c   1.000
_cell.angle_alpha   90.00
_cell.angle_beta   90.00
_cell.angle_gamma   90.00
#
_symmetry.space_group_name_H-M   'P 1'
#
loop_
_entity.id
_entity.type
_entity.pdbx_description
1 polymer ?
#
loop_
_entity_poly.entity_id
_entity_poly.type
_entity_poly.pdbx_seq_one_letter_code
_entity_poly.pdbx_strand_id
1 'polypeptide(L)'
;MENKKLPVGIENFEKIRREDFYYIDKTGLIRDLLRDWGEVNLFTRPRRFGKTLNMSMLKCFFEIGTDASLFDGLAIAREKDL
;
A
#
# COMPACT_ATOMS: atom_id res chain seq x y z
N MET A 1 -6.70 8.39 -23.07
CA MET A 1 -6.57 8.05 -21.64
C MET A 1 -6.00 9.27 -20.96
N GLU A 2 -6.69 9.80 -19.96
CA GLU A 2 -6.17 10.92 -19.18
C GLU A 2 -4.94 10.42 -18.38
N ASN A 3 -3.83 11.13 -18.47
CA ASN A 3 -2.60 10.71 -17.80
C ASN A 3 -2.74 10.97 -16.30
N LYS A 4 -2.70 9.92 -15.48
CA LYS A 4 -2.71 10.04 -14.02
C LYS A 4 -1.54 10.92 -13.56
N LYS A 5 -1.81 11.81 -12.60
CA LYS A 5 -0.78 12.69 -12.04
C LYS A 5 0.22 11.84 -11.26
N LEU A 6 1.51 12.20 -11.33
CA LEU A 6 2.53 11.58 -10.50
C LEU A 6 2.42 12.13 -9.06
N PRO A 7 2.43 11.29 -8.01
CA PRO A 7 2.32 11.71 -6.63
C PRO A 7 3.66 12.25 -6.09
N VAL A 8 4.14 13.38 -6.63
CA VAL A 8 5.41 13.98 -6.20
C VAL A 8 5.26 14.57 -4.80
N GLY A 9 6.00 14.02 -3.83
CA GLY A 9 5.95 14.46 -2.43
C GLY A 9 4.70 14.03 -1.66
N ILE A 10 3.83 13.21 -2.27
CA ILE A 10 2.66 12.64 -1.59
C ILE A 10 3.04 11.25 -1.10
N GLU A 11 3.04 11.07 0.22
CA GLU A 11 3.37 9.80 0.87
C GLU A 11 2.18 9.20 1.65
N ASN A 12 0.98 9.73 1.44
CA ASN A 12 -0.25 9.22 2.05
C ASN A 12 -0.98 8.29 1.06
N PHE A 13 -1.17 7.03 1.46
CA PHE A 13 -1.79 6.01 0.63
C PHE A 13 -3.26 6.34 0.30
N GLU A 14 -4.05 6.71 1.30
CA GLU A 14 -5.46 7.07 1.10
C GLU A 14 -5.61 8.22 0.10
N LYS A 15 -4.80 9.28 0.24
CA LYS A 15 -4.80 10.42 -0.69
C LYS A 15 -4.50 9.99 -2.12
N ILE A 16 -3.49 9.13 -2.30
CA ILE A 16 -3.13 8.58 -3.61
C ILE A 16 -4.29 7.80 -4.23
N ARG A 17 -5.01 7.01 -3.42
CA ARG A 17 -6.13 6.20 -3.88
C ARG A 17 -7.37 7.04 -4.20
N ARG A 18 -7.71 8.03 -3.36
CA ARG A 18 -8.90 8.88 -3.54
C ARG A 18 -8.74 9.93 -4.63
N GLU A 19 -7.55 10.50 -4.81
CA GLU A 19 -7.30 11.56 -5.82
C GLU A 19 -6.83 10.99 -7.18
N ASP A 20 -6.96 9.68 -7.39
CA ASP A 20 -6.59 8.94 -8.61
C ASP A 20 -5.17 9.24 -9.15
N PHE A 21 -4.19 9.33 -8.23
CA PHE A 21 -2.79 9.46 -8.63
C PHE A 21 -2.26 8.16 -9.24
N TYR A 22 -1.16 8.30 -9.98
CA TYR A 22 -0.39 7.16 -10.43
C TYR A 22 0.18 6.41 -9.22
N TYR A 23 -0.24 5.17 -9.02
CA TYR A 23 0.20 4.31 -7.94
C TYR A 23 0.72 3.00 -8.50
N ILE A 24 1.92 2.60 -8.08
CA ILE A 24 2.45 1.27 -8.35
C ILE A 24 2.00 0.39 -7.21
N ASP A 25 1.21 -0.62 -7.54
CA ASP A 25 0.69 -1.57 -6.56
C ASP A 25 1.81 -2.37 -5.90
N LYS A 26 1.96 -2.18 -4.59
CA LYS A 26 2.88 -2.94 -3.72
C LYS A 26 2.15 -3.69 -2.62
N THR A 27 0.82 -3.80 -2.71
CA THR A 27 0.00 -4.43 -1.66
C THR A 27 0.25 -5.92 -1.51
N GLY A 28 0.86 -6.58 -2.51
CA GLY A 28 1.34 -7.96 -2.39
C GLY A 28 2.33 -8.17 -1.24
N LEU A 29 3.06 -7.12 -0.82
CA LEU A 29 3.92 -7.18 0.37
C LEU A 29 3.14 -7.48 1.65
N ILE A 30 1.86 -7.14 1.72
CA ILE A 30 1.00 -7.42 2.87
C ILE A 30 0.74 -8.92 2.98
N ARG A 31 0.46 -9.59 1.86
CA ARG A 31 0.34 -11.05 1.81
C ARG A 31 1.63 -11.71 2.28
N ASP A 32 2.76 -11.29 1.73
CA ASP A 32 4.05 -11.88 2.07
C ASP A 32 4.32 -11.69 3.58
N LEU A 33 4.03 -10.50 4.13
CA LEU A 33 4.13 -10.20 5.56
C LEU A 33 3.24 -11.08 6.45
N LEU A 34 2.03 -11.43 5.99
CA LEU A 34 1.07 -12.25 6.75
C LEU A 34 1.37 -13.75 6.66
N ARG A 35 1.91 -14.21 5.53
CA ARG A 35 2.25 -15.63 5.32
C ARG A 35 3.62 -15.99 5.90
N ASP A 36 4.58 -15.08 5.80
CA ASP A 36 5.92 -15.30 6.32
C ASP A 36 5.95 -14.97 7.82
N TRP A 37 6.02 -16.01 8.64
CA TRP A 37 5.96 -15.90 10.09
C TRP A 37 7.31 -15.40 10.66
N GLY A 38 7.54 -14.09 10.56
CA GLY A 38 8.69 -13.41 11.16
C GLY A 38 8.28 -12.60 12.39
N GLU A 39 8.89 -12.87 13.55
CA GLU A 39 8.71 -12.05 14.76
C GLU A 39 9.10 -10.58 14.51
N VAL A 40 10.09 -10.37 13.63
CA VAL A 40 10.55 -9.05 13.20
C VAL A 40 10.72 -9.04 11.68
N ASN A 41 10.12 -8.06 11.01
CA ASN A 41 10.27 -7.83 9.57
C ASN A 41 11.12 -6.58 9.30
N LEU A 42 12.26 -6.76 8.60
CA LEU A 42 13.20 -5.68 8.29
C LEU A 42 12.98 -5.14 6.86
N PHE A 43 12.48 -3.92 6.76
CA PHE A 43 12.44 -3.19 5.49
C PHE A 43 13.78 -2.49 5.25
N THR A 44 14.61 -3.04 4.37
CA THR A 44 15.92 -2.47 4.04
C THR A 44 15.79 -1.04 3.49
N ARG A 45 16.86 -0.23 3.60
CA ARG A 45 16.79 1.23 3.37
C ARG A 45 17.24 1.77 2.00
N PRO A 46 16.77 1.28 0.83
CA PRO A 46 17.01 1.98 -0.43
C PRO A 46 16.35 3.36 -0.45
N ARG A 47 17.05 4.37 -0.97
CA ARG A 47 16.54 5.75 -1.05
C ARG A 47 15.39 5.85 -2.05
N ARG A 48 14.34 6.62 -1.71
CA ARG A 48 13.13 6.81 -2.53
C ARG A 48 12.31 5.53 -2.82
N PHE A 49 12.51 4.46 -2.05
CA PHE A 49 11.72 3.22 -2.22
C PHE A 49 10.22 3.37 -1.85
N GLY A 50 9.82 4.51 -1.28
CA GLY A 50 8.45 4.77 -0.85
C GLY A 50 8.12 4.15 0.51
N LYS A 51 9.05 4.23 1.48
CA LYS A 51 8.83 3.65 2.81
C LYS A 51 7.70 4.31 3.56
N THR A 52 7.65 5.65 3.59
CA THR A 52 6.55 6.36 4.24
C THR A 52 5.20 6.00 3.61
N LEU A 53 5.16 5.94 2.28
CA LEU A 53 3.96 5.50 1.56
C LEU A 53 3.57 4.06 1.92
N ASN A 54 4.53 3.14 1.99
CA ASN A 54 4.28 1.77 2.42
C ASN A 54 3.77 1.70 3.86
N MET A 55 4.33 2.50 4.78
CA MET A 55 3.84 2.57 6.16
C MET A 55 2.41 3.13 6.24
N SER A 56 2.10 4.14 5.42
CA SER A 56 0.73 4.67 5.31
C SER A 56 -0.23 3.61 4.76
N MET A 57 0.19 2.82 3.77
CA MET A 57 -0.59 1.71 3.23
C MET A 57 -0.84 0.63 4.27
N LEU A 58 0.19 0.21 5.02
CA LEU A 58 0.05 -0.77 6.10
C LEU A 58 -0.86 -0.25 7.21
N LYS A 59 -0.76 1.03 7.56
CA LYS A 59 -1.67 1.68 8.51
C LYS A 59 -3.12 1.56 8.00
N CYS A 60 -3.40 1.96 6.77
CA CYS A 60 -4.74 1.83 6.18
C CYS A 60 -5.23 0.38 6.13
N PHE A 61 -4.34 -0.60 6.00
CA PHE A 61 -4.75 -2.01 5.95
C PHE A 61 -5.11 -2.57 7.33
N PHE A 62 -4.32 -2.27 8.37
CA PHE A 62 -4.50 -2.84 9.71
C PHE A 62 -5.32 -1.98 10.68
N GLU A 63 -5.51 -0.69 10.40
CA GLU A 63 -6.26 0.22 11.26
C GLU A 63 -7.77 -0.02 11.15
N ILE A 64 -8.39 -0.28 12.29
CA ILE A 64 -9.84 -0.48 12.42
C ILE A 64 -10.58 0.78 11.98
N GLY A 65 -11.63 0.60 11.19
CA GLY A 65 -12.47 1.69 10.68
C GLY A 65 -11.95 2.33 9.40
N THR A 66 -10.85 1.83 8.83
CA THR A 66 -10.40 2.26 7.50
C THR A 66 -11.34 1.74 6.42
N ASP A 67 -11.59 2.60 5.43
CA ASP A 67 -12.39 2.29 4.24
C ASP A 67 -11.70 1.21 3.38
N ALA A 68 -12.31 0.02 3.30
CA ALA A 68 -11.76 -1.12 2.56
C ALA A 68 -11.65 -0.87 1.04
N SER A 69 -12.46 0.05 0.48
CA SER A 69 -12.45 0.36 -0.96
C SER A 69 -11.12 0.96 -1.43
N LEU A 70 -10.28 1.44 -0.51
CA LEU A 70 -8.92 1.88 -0.82
C LEU A 70 -8.07 0.77 -1.47
N PHE A 71 -8.41 -0.50 -1.21
CA PHE A 71 -7.70 -1.66 -1.75
C PHE A 71 -8.35 -2.25 -3.01
N ASP A 72 -9.47 -1.70 -3.48
CA ASP A 72 -10.17 -2.21 -4.66
C ASP A 72 -9.26 -2.20 -5.90
N GLY A 73 -9.26 -3.33 -6.61
CA GLY A 73 -8.45 -3.55 -7.80
C GLY A 73 -6.96 -3.82 -7.55
N LEU A 74 -6.48 -3.73 -6.31
CA LEU A 74 -5.09 -4.04 -5.93
C LEU A 74 -4.89 -5.54 -5.70
N ALA A 75 -3.64 -5.99 -5.67
CA ALA A 75 -3.25 -7.39 -5.53
C ALA A 75 -3.80 -8.01 -4.23
N ILE A 76 -3.70 -7.29 -3.10
CA ILE A 76 -4.16 -7.81 -1.80
C ILE A 76 -5.67 -8.09 -1.75
N ALA A 77 -6.49 -7.34 -2.49
CA ALA A 77 -7.94 -7.56 -2.53
C ALA A 77 -8.34 -8.89 -3.20
N ARG A 78 -7.40 -9.56 -3.88
CA ARG A 78 -7.61 -10.88 -4.50
C ARG A 78 -7.27 -12.04 -3.56
N GLU A 79 -6.55 -11.76 -2.48
CA GLU A 79 -6.11 -12.76 -1.51
C GLU A 79 -7.23 -13.03 -0.49
N LYS A 80 -8.19 -13.89 -0.85
CA LYS A 80 -9.37 -14.19 -0.02
C LYS A 80 -9.11 -15.15 1.14
N ASP A 81 -7.98 -15.84 1.09
CA ASP A 81 -7.59 -16.87 2.05
C ASP A 81 -6.61 -16.36 3.12
N LEU A 82 -6.36 -15.04 3.14
CA LEU A 82 -5.56 -14.36 4.17
C LEU A 82 -6.39 -14.04 5.42
#